data_AF-A0A8J7AKT4-F1
#
_entry.id   AF-A0A8J7AKT4-F1
#
_cell.length_a   1.000
_cell.length_b   1.000
_cell.length_c   1.000
_cell.angle_alpha   90.00
_cell.angle_beta   90.00
_cell.angle_gamma   90.00
#
_symmetry.space_group_name_H-M   'P 1'
#
loop_
_entity.id
_entity.type
_entity.pdbx_description
1 polymer ?
#
loop_
_entity_poly.entity_id
_entity_poly.type
_entity_poly.pdbx_seq_one_letter_code
_entity_poly.pdbx_strand_id
1 'polypeptide(L)' 'MRRKWSAIELMESWTLEPGERTLVLQKRSVNRLGFALLLKFFQREGRFPVQKNEIPHCAQIFVAEQLELPISH' A
#
# COMPACT_ATOMS: atom_id res chain seq x y z
N MET A 1 -12.12 2.70 -11.22
CA MET A 1 -10.74 2.25 -10.95
C MET A 1 -9.92 2.30 -12.23
N ARG A 2 -8.72 2.90 -12.21
CA ARG A 2 -7.77 2.81 -13.33
C ARG A 2 -7.31 1.36 -13.47
N ARG A 3 -7.51 0.79 -14.67
CA ARG A 3 -7.34 -0.65 -14.93
C ARG A 3 -5.89 -1.08 -15.20
N LYS A 4 -4.96 -0.12 -15.33
CA LYS A 4 -3.52 -0.35 -15.48
C LYS A 4 -2.78 0.77 -14.75
N TRP A 5 -1.96 0.40 -13.77
CA TRP A 5 -0.99 1.29 -13.15
C TRP A 5 0.36 1.06 -13.80
N SER A 6 1.01 2.13 -14.24
CA SER A 6 2.40 2.05 -14.67
C SER A 6 3.34 1.92 -13.47
N ALA A 7 4.56 1.44 -13.70
CA ALA A 7 5.59 1.36 -12.67
C ALA A 7 5.88 2.75 -12.05
N ILE A 8 5.91 3.79 -12.88
CA ILE A 8 6.14 5.17 -12.45
C ILE A 8 5.00 5.65 -11.54
N GLU A 9 3.74 5.45 -11.93
CA GLU A 9 2.59 5.82 -11.09
C GLU A 9 2.60 5.07 -9.75
N LEU A 10 3.04 3.80 -9.74
CA LEU A 10 3.21 3.05 -8.49
C LEU A 10 4.30 3.64 -7.61
N MET A 11 5.46 3.96 -8.19
CA MET A 11 6.55 4.59 -7.46
C MET A 11 6.13 5.95 -6.87
N GLU A 12 5.42 6.78 -7.63
CA GLU A 12 4.98 8.09 -7.15
C GLU A 12 3.90 8.00 -6.07
N SER A 13 2.97 7.05 -6.18
CA SER A 13 1.77 6.99 -5.33
C SER A 13 1.86 6.01 -4.16
N TRP A 14 2.68 4.97 -4.28
CA TRP A 14 2.67 3.81 -3.37
C TRP A 14 4.05 3.52 -2.75
N THR A 15 5.06 4.35 -3.01
CA THR A 15 6.31 4.28 -2.26
C THR A 15 6.08 4.73 -0.82
N LEU A 16 6.64 3.97 0.12
CA LEU A 16 6.61 4.27 1.54
C LEU A 16 7.75 5.23 1.89
N GLU A 17 7.39 6.46 2.24
CA GLU A 17 8.33 7.47 2.69
C GLU A 17 8.92 7.10 4.06
N PRO A 18 10.11 7.62 4.44
CA PRO A 18 10.76 7.26 5.70
C PRO A 18 9.88 7.41 6.96
N GLY A 19 9.06 8.47 7.01
CA GLY A 19 8.09 8.68 8.09
C GLY A 19 6.97 7.64 8.08
N GLU A 20 6.47 7.27 6.91
CA GLU A 20 5.43 6.24 6.74
C GLU A 20 5.96 4.87 7.15
N ARG A 21 7.18 4.52 6.73
CA ARG A 21 7.85 3.27 7.13
C ARG A 21 7.98 3.17 8.64
N THR A 22 8.34 4.27 9.31
CA THR A 22 8.42 4.32 10.78
C THR A 22 7.06 3.98 11.43
N LEU A 23 5.96 4.55 10.93
CA LEU A 23 4.61 4.26 11.43
C LEU A 23 4.17 2.82 11.16
N VAL A 24 4.53 2.27 9.98
CA VAL A 24 4.21 0.90 9.59
C VAL A 24 4.95 -0.10 10.47
N LEU A 25 6.25 0.10 10.71
CA LEU A 25 7.08 -0.84 11.47
C LEU A 25 6.69 -0.96 12.95
N GLN A 26 6.04 0.08 13.52
CA GLN A 26 5.44 0.04 14.85
C GLN A 26 4.25 -0.92 14.95
N LYS A 27 3.67 -1.36 13.82
CA LYS A 27 2.57 -2.34 13.83
C LYS A 27 3.11 -3.76 13.91
N ARG A 28 2.31 -4.66 14.51
CA ARG A 28 2.53 -6.11 14.46
C ARG A 28 2.68 -6.55 13.00
N SER A 29 3.59 -7.48 12.73
CA SER A 29 3.94 -7.93 11.36
C SER A 29 2.72 -8.25 10.50
N VAL A 30 1.76 -9.00 11.04
CA VAL A 30 0.50 -9.40 10.38
C VAL A 30 -0.38 -8.23 9.93
N ASN A 31 -0.22 -7.04 10.52
CA ASN A 31 -1.02 -5.86 10.23
C ASN A 31 -0.28 -4.82 9.37
N ARG A 32 1.03 -5.00 9.11
CA ARG A 32 1.87 -4.00 8.44
C ARG A 32 1.39 -3.69 7.04
N LEU A 33 1.16 -4.72 6.23
CA LEU A 33 0.71 -4.55 4.84
C LEU A 33 -0.65 -3.84 4.77
N GLY A 34 -1.63 -4.32 5.54
CA GLY A 34 -2.96 -3.70 5.58
C GLY A 34 -2.91 -2.23 6.02
N PHE A 35 -2.13 -1.94 7.07
CA PHE A 35 -1.95 -0.56 7.55
C PHE A 35 -1.29 0.33 6.50
N ALA A 36 -0.21 -0.14 5.85
CA ALA A 36 0.50 0.61 4.81
C ALA A 36 -0.40 0.94 3.62
N LEU A 37 -1.18 -0.05 3.15
CA LEU A 37 -2.12 0.13 2.04
C LEU A 37 -3.22 1.13 2.37
N LEU A 38 -3.79 1.06 3.57
CA LEU A 38 -4.81 2.01 4.03
C LEU A 38 -4.24 3.43 4.18
N LEU A 39 -3.00 3.56 4.67
CA LEU A 39 -2.32 4.84 4.79
C LEU A 39 -2.11 5.51 3.43
N LYS A 40 -1.50 4.80 2.47
CA LYS A 40 -1.28 5.33 1.11
C LYS A 40 -2.60 5.65 0.41
N PHE A 41 -3.61 4.79 0.58
CA PHE A 41 -4.93 5.06 0.01
C PHE A 41 -5.54 6.33 0.59
N PHE A 42 -5.49 6.51 1.91
CA PHE A 42 -6.01 7.70 2.57
C PHE A 42 -5.31 8.99 2.14
N GLN A 43 -3.97 8.98 2.02
CA GLN A 43 -3.22 10.14 1.54
C GLN A 43 -3.59 10.55 0.11
N ARG A 44 -3.89 9.57 -0.76
CA ARG A 44 -4.24 9.83 -2.16
C ARG A 44 -5.70 10.24 -2.35
N GLU A 45 -6.62 9.59 -1.66
CA GLU A 45 -8.05 9.70 -1.92
C GLU A 45 -8.80 10.52 -0.84
N GLY A 46 -8.14 10.87 0.27
CA GLY A 46 -8.74 11.59 1.41
C GLY A 46 -9.79 10.78 2.19
N ARG A 47 -9.89 9.48 1.93
CA ARG A 47 -10.85 8.55 2.53
C ARG A 47 -10.27 7.13 2.59
N PHE A 48 -10.95 6.22 3.28
CA PHE A 48 -10.62 4.80 3.25
C PHE A 48 -11.36 4.05 2.12
N PRO A 49 -10.84 2.89 1.67
CA PRO A 49 -11.56 2.05 0.72
C PRO A 49 -12.79 1.44 1.40
N VAL A 50 -13.91 1.44 0.69
CA VAL A 50 -15.17 0.78 1.06
C VAL A 50 -15.15 -0.68 0.62
N GLN A 51 -14.48 -0.98 -0.51
CA GLN A 51 -14.35 -2.32 -1.06
C GLN A 51 -12.88 -2.73 -1.20
N LYS A 52 -12.58 -4.01 -0.95
CA LYS A 52 -11.20 -4.54 -1.04
C LYS A 52 -10.55 -4.38 -2.42
N ASN A 53 -11.36 -4.41 -3.48
CA ASN A 53 -10.89 -4.27 -4.85
C ASN A 53 -10.47 -2.83 -5.20
N GLU A 54 -10.78 -1.83 -4.36
CA GLU A 54 -10.37 -0.43 -4.59
C GLU A 54 -8.86 -0.24 -4.52
N ILE A 55 -8.16 -1.15 -3.85
CA ILE A 55 -6.70 -1.21 -3.85
C ILE A 55 -6.26 -2.19 -4.95
N PRO A 56 -5.64 -1.69 -6.04
CA PRO A 56 -5.18 -2.53 -7.13
C PRO A 56 -4.21 -3.61 -6.64
N HIS A 57 -4.32 -4.83 -7.17
CA HIS A 57 -3.44 -5.93 -6.80
C HIS A 57 -1.95 -5.59 -7.00
N CYS A 58 -1.60 -4.86 -8.08
CA CYS A 58 -0.23 -4.41 -8.31
C CYS A 58 0.30 -3.47 -7.21
N ALA A 59 -0.55 -2.63 -6.61
CA ALA A 59 -0.17 -1.79 -5.48
C ALA A 59 0.02 -2.64 -4.21
N GLN A 60 -0.79 -3.68 -4.01
CA GLN A 60 -0.61 -4.63 -2.91
C GLN A 60 0.74 -5.33 -2.99
N ILE A 61 1.10 -5.83 -4.18
CA ILE A 61 2.40 -6.45 -4.45
C ILE A 61 3.53 -5.45 -4.17
N PHE A 62 3.46 -4.27 -4.79
CA PHE A 62 4.52 -3.25 -4.70
C PHE A 62 4.78 -2.79 -3.26
N VAL A 63 3.75 -2.65 -2.43
CA VAL A 63 3.92 -2.28 -1.02
C VAL A 63 4.43 -3.46 -0.18
N ALA A 64 4.01 -4.69 -0.49
CA ALA A 64 4.51 -5.87 0.20
C ALA A 64 6.01 -6.09 -0.04
N GLU A 65 6.49 -5.88 -1.26
CA GLU A 65 7.90 -5.96 -1.62
C GLU A 65 8.75 -4.96 -0.82
N GLN A 66 8.27 -3.71 -0.67
CA GLN A 66 8.95 -2.69 0.14
C GLN A 66 9.04 -3.06 1.64
N LEU A 67 8.17 -3.93 2.12
CA LEU A 67 8.11 -4.39 3.50
C LEU A 67 8.75 -5.78 3.70
N GLU A 68 9.30 -6.38 2.63
CA GLU A 68 9.85 -7.74 2.62
C GLU A 68 8.85 -8.78 3.13
N LEU A 69 7.56 -8.58 2.82
CA LEU A 69 6.48 -9.47 3.26
C LEU A 69 6.11 -10.46 2.15
N PRO A 70 5.84 -11.74 2.49
CA PRO A 70 5.31 -12.69 1.54
C PRO A 70 3.89 -12.28 1.15
N ILE A 71 3.62 -12.25 -0.16
CA ILE A 71 2.28 -12.01 -0.68
C ILE A 71 1.58 -13.36 -0.69
N SER A 72 0.69 -13.58 0.27
CA SER A 72 -0.14 -14.78 0.28
C SER A 72 -1.28 -14.58 -0.73
N HIS A 73 -1.36 -15.46 -1.73
CA HIS A 73 -2.41 -15.49 -2.75
C HIS A 73 -3.76 -15.90 -2.18
#